data_AF-A0A7V4FJE2-F1
#
_entry.id   AF-A0A7V4FJE2-F1
#
_cell.length_a   1.000
_cell.length_b   1.000
_cell.length_c   1.000
_cell.angle_alpha   90.00
_cell.angle_beta   90.00
_cell.angle_gamma   90.00
#
_symmetry.space_group_name_H-M   'P 1'
#
loop_
_entity.id
_entity.type
_entity.pdbx_description
1 polymer ?
#
loop_
_entity_poly.entity_id
_entity_poly.type
_entity_poly.pdbx_seq_one_letter_code
_entity_poly.pdbx_strand_id
1 'polypeptide(L)'
;MRILSLIFFISFLGPLIRFRNSEYFYFFFFSLFTDSIVTIQQKILKSSIYNLDFYLLGNLLIVLSLPRLSLKYKWGLIFFIMLYFILERSDVSSTVSIIFVMLFILIYFVNRLIQEIRIDGKLTLFFIGIIILYFSGIIFAYYYYTDIVIVQKTFTPKLILYISIYWYITFVGPDKKVNFTFGYDPSIKEKMANELEIHVNEYDQYLEKGLSHREIQIFQLMKKGLSNKEIANKLNIEKRTVETHMRNMKVKFGFNSMTELRDFAKKSDEISVS
;
A
#
# COMPACT_ATOMS: atom_id res chain seq x y z
N MET A 1 -8.12 32.04 2.34
CA MET A 1 -8.71 30.74 2.77
C MET A 1 -9.47 30.02 1.64
N ARG A 2 -10.51 30.59 1.02
CA ARG A 2 -11.34 29.86 0.02
C ARG A 2 -10.55 29.32 -1.19
N ILE A 3 -9.63 30.11 -1.75
CA ILE A 3 -8.77 29.72 -2.87
C ILE A 3 -7.84 28.57 -2.46
N LEU A 4 -7.22 28.68 -1.28
CA LEU A 4 -6.29 27.68 -0.77
C LEU A 4 -6.99 26.32 -0.53
N SER A 5 -8.22 26.31 0.00
CA SER A 5 -9.01 25.08 0.13
C SER A 5 -9.40 24.47 -1.23
N LEU A 6 -9.59 25.30 -2.27
CA LEU A 6 -9.84 24.81 -3.63
C LEU A 6 -8.59 24.16 -4.23
N ILE A 7 -7.43 24.82 -4.07
CA ILE A 7 -6.13 24.27 -4.50
C ILE A 7 -5.85 22.95 -3.79
N PHE A 8 -6.15 22.86 -2.50
CA PHE A 8 -6.05 21.62 -1.73
C PHE A 8 -6.88 20.50 -2.35
N PHE A 9 -8.16 20.75 -2.64
CA PHE A 9 -9.02 19.76 -3.28
C PHE A 9 -8.47 19.29 -4.63
N ILE A 10 -7.97 20.22 -5.45
CA ILE A 10 -7.36 19.91 -6.75
C ILE A 10 -6.07 19.09 -6.57
N SER A 11 -5.28 19.36 -5.52
CA SER A 11 -4.01 18.66 -5.29
C SER A 11 -4.19 17.15 -5.08
N PHE A 12 -5.33 16.70 -4.56
CA PHE A 12 -5.65 15.28 -4.41
C PHE A 12 -6.04 14.57 -5.73
N LEU A 13 -6.47 15.31 -6.75
CA LEU A 13 -6.79 14.72 -8.06
C LEU A 13 -5.53 14.29 -8.81
N GLY A 14 -4.39 14.96 -8.55
CA GLY A 14 -3.10 14.66 -9.16
C GLY A 14 -2.68 13.19 -8.98
N PRO A 15 -2.56 12.69 -7.73
CA PRO A 15 -2.24 11.28 -7.49
C PRO A 15 -3.30 10.33 -8.07
N LEU A 16 -4.59 10.67 -7.98
CA LEU A 16 -5.65 9.80 -8.52
C LEU A 16 -5.48 9.54 -10.02
N ILE A 17 -5.17 10.58 -10.79
CA ILE A 17 -4.93 10.47 -12.24
C ILE A 17 -3.61 9.76 -12.51
N ARG A 18 -2.54 10.17 -11.80
CA ARG A 18 -1.17 9.66 -12.02
C ARG A 18 -1.03 8.18 -11.67
N PHE A 19 -1.77 7.71 -10.67
CA PHE A 19 -1.70 6.33 -10.17
C PHE A 19 -2.83 5.44 -10.69
N ARG A 20 -3.56 5.82 -11.75
CA ARG A 20 -4.71 5.07 -12.29
C ARG A 20 -4.45 3.58 -12.57
N ASN A 21 -3.23 3.25 -12.98
CA ASN A 21 -2.83 1.88 -13.31
C ASN A 21 -1.89 1.27 -12.25
N SER A 22 -1.70 1.95 -11.12
CA SER A 22 -0.85 1.50 -10.02
C SER A 22 -1.66 0.68 -9.02
N GLU A 23 -1.00 -0.26 -8.33
CA GLU A 23 -1.59 -1.00 -7.21
C GLU A 23 -2.00 -0.07 -6.04
N TYR A 24 -1.52 1.17 -6.01
CA TYR A 24 -1.86 2.19 -5.03
C TYR A 24 -3.05 3.09 -5.44
N PHE A 25 -3.73 2.80 -6.56
CA PHE A 25 -4.88 3.60 -7.01
C PHE A 25 -5.95 3.76 -5.93
N TYR A 26 -6.43 2.65 -5.37
CA TYR A 26 -7.50 2.67 -4.37
C TYR A 26 -7.06 3.35 -3.07
N PHE A 27 -5.79 3.26 -2.72
CA PHE A 27 -5.22 4.02 -1.60
C PHE A 27 -5.40 5.53 -1.79
N PHE A 28 -5.03 6.07 -2.95
CA PHE A 28 -5.23 7.49 -3.24
C PHE A 28 -6.70 7.88 -3.40
N PHE A 29 -7.53 6.99 -3.96
CA PHE A 29 -8.97 7.21 -4.04
C PHE A 29 -9.62 7.38 -2.67
N PHE A 30 -9.33 6.47 -1.72
CA PHE A 30 -9.90 6.56 -0.37
C PHE A 30 -9.27 7.69 0.47
N SER A 31 -8.00 8.06 0.24
CA SER A 31 -7.40 9.27 0.84
C SER A 31 -8.12 10.52 0.38
N LEU A 32 -8.28 10.72 -0.94
CA LEU A 32 -9.05 11.84 -1.49
C LEU A 32 -10.45 11.91 -0.87
N PHE A 33 -11.17 10.79 -0.84
CA PHE A 33 -12.52 10.73 -0.28
C PHE A 33 -12.55 11.13 1.19
N THR A 34 -11.65 10.57 2.00
CA THR A 34 -11.55 10.84 3.45
C THR A 34 -11.26 12.31 3.70
N ASP A 35 -10.21 12.84 3.09
CA ASP A 35 -9.76 14.22 3.32
C ASP A 35 -10.77 15.25 2.79
N SER A 36 -11.48 14.91 1.70
CA SER A 36 -12.57 15.74 1.16
C SER A 36 -13.76 15.82 2.11
N ILE A 37 -14.23 14.69 2.64
CA ILE A 37 -15.36 14.67 3.59
C ILE A 37 -15.03 15.48 4.83
N VAL A 38 -13.85 15.28 5.39
CA VAL A 38 -13.37 16.00 6.58
C VAL A 38 -13.35 17.50 6.34
N THR A 39 -12.82 17.94 5.20
CA THR A 39 -12.73 19.36 4.85
C THR A 39 -14.11 19.98 4.61
N ILE A 40 -15.01 19.24 3.94
CA ILE A 40 -16.38 19.68 3.67
C ILE A 40 -17.16 19.82 4.99
N GLN A 41 -17.03 18.84 5.90
CA GLN A 41 -17.69 18.87 7.21
C GLN A 41 -17.31 20.12 8.00
N GLN A 42 -16.02 20.43 8.12
CA GLN A 42 -15.56 21.65 8.82
C GLN A 42 -16.20 22.94 8.27
N LYS A 43 -16.37 23.00 6.95
CA LYS A 43 -16.83 24.22 6.27
C LYS A 43 -18.35 24.37 6.27
N ILE A 44 -19.09 23.26 6.12
CA ILE A 44 -20.55 23.26 6.05
C ILE A 44 -21.17 23.32 7.44
N LEU A 45 -20.66 22.55 8.41
CA LEU A 45 -21.26 22.47 9.74
C LEU A 45 -20.96 23.68 10.61
N LYS A 46 -20.05 24.58 10.17
CA LYS A 46 -19.48 25.66 11.01
C LYS A 46 -19.01 25.16 12.39
N SER A 47 -18.77 23.86 12.53
CA SER A 47 -18.34 23.25 13.79
C SER A 47 -16.83 23.40 13.91
N SER A 48 -16.37 23.85 15.07
CA SER A 48 -14.93 23.87 15.41
C SER A 48 -14.35 22.47 15.63
N ILE A 49 -15.22 21.46 15.72
CA ILE A 49 -14.91 20.08 16.09
C ILE A 49 -14.97 19.21 14.83
N TYR A 50 -13.88 18.50 14.55
CA TYR A 50 -13.87 17.42 13.55
C TYR A 50 -14.72 16.25 14.08
N ASN A 51 -15.56 15.68 13.24
CA ASN A 51 -16.17 14.39 13.57
C ASN A 51 -15.10 13.30 13.41
N LEU A 52 -14.47 12.95 14.54
CA LEU A 52 -13.39 11.97 14.59
C LEU A 52 -13.81 10.59 14.07
N ASP A 53 -15.10 10.24 14.15
CA ASP A 53 -15.62 8.95 13.69
C ASP A 53 -15.57 8.83 12.16
N PHE A 54 -15.95 9.88 11.44
CA PHE A 54 -15.84 9.89 9.97
C PHE A 54 -14.38 9.83 9.52
N TYR A 55 -13.50 10.53 10.24
CA TYR A 55 -12.07 10.49 9.92
C TYR A 55 -11.46 9.11 10.18
N LEU A 56 -11.85 8.47 11.29
CA LEU A 56 -11.46 7.11 11.61
C LEU A 56 -11.96 6.12 10.55
N LEU A 57 -13.23 6.19 10.18
CA LEU A 57 -13.82 5.33 9.15
C LEU A 57 -13.11 5.47 7.80
N GLY A 58 -12.81 6.70 7.40
CA GLY A 58 -12.05 6.96 6.17
C GLY A 58 -10.65 6.35 6.22
N ASN A 59 -9.91 6.52 7.33
CA ASN A 59 -8.60 5.91 7.49
C ASN A 59 -8.64 4.37 7.53
N LEU A 60 -9.71 3.76 8.07
CA LEU A 60 -9.94 2.32 7.99
C LEU A 60 -10.14 1.83 6.54
N LEU A 61 -10.89 2.58 5.72
CA LEU A 61 -11.04 2.28 4.29
C LEU A 61 -9.69 2.37 3.56
N ILE A 62 -8.84 3.33 3.94
CA ILE A 62 -7.48 3.44 3.41
C ILE A 62 -6.69 2.18 3.75
N VAL A 63 -6.74 1.67 4.98
CA VAL A 63 -6.05 0.41 5.34
C VAL A 63 -6.54 -0.77 4.51
N LEU A 64 -7.85 -0.88 4.31
CA LEU A 64 -8.43 -1.94 3.49
C LEU A 64 -7.95 -1.89 2.04
N SER A 65 -7.65 -0.70 1.54
CA SER A 65 -7.13 -0.47 0.19
C SER A 65 -5.62 -0.72 0.03
N LEU A 66 -4.86 -0.93 1.12
CA LEU A 66 -3.42 -1.16 1.03
C LEU A 66 -3.11 -2.45 0.23
N PRO A 67 -2.23 -2.37 -0.79
CA PRO A 67 -1.91 -3.52 -1.63
C PRO A 67 -1.03 -4.52 -0.90
N ARG A 68 -1.14 -5.81 -1.27
CA ARG A 68 -0.29 -6.92 -0.78
C ARG A 68 -0.26 -7.10 0.75
N LEU A 69 -1.16 -6.46 1.50
CA LEU A 69 -1.33 -6.67 2.93
C LEU A 69 -2.28 -7.86 3.17
N SER A 70 -1.87 -8.81 4.01
CA SER A 70 -2.68 -10.03 4.25
C SER A 70 -4.02 -9.68 4.90
N LEU A 71 -5.07 -10.44 4.55
CA LEU A 71 -6.41 -10.23 5.11
C LEU A 71 -6.42 -10.32 6.65
N LYS A 72 -5.57 -11.19 7.22
CA LYS A 72 -5.45 -11.36 8.68
C LYS A 72 -5.08 -10.05 9.38
N TYR A 73 -4.13 -9.28 8.83
CA TYR A 73 -3.72 -8.00 9.42
C TYR A 73 -4.79 -6.93 9.24
N LYS A 74 -5.47 -6.90 8.10
CA LYS A 74 -6.58 -5.98 7.83
C LYS A 74 -7.73 -6.18 8.82
N TRP A 75 -8.17 -7.43 8.99
CA TRP A 75 -9.25 -7.77 9.93
C TRP A 75 -8.83 -7.64 11.39
N GLY A 76 -7.58 -7.97 11.72
CA GLY A 76 -7.03 -7.76 13.07
C GLY A 76 -7.09 -6.29 13.49
N LEU A 77 -6.74 -5.37 12.59
CA LEU A 77 -6.83 -3.94 12.86
C LEU A 77 -8.27 -3.48 13.08
N ILE A 78 -9.19 -3.90 12.21
CA ILE A 78 -10.62 -3.55 12.32
C ILE A 78 -11.20 -4.07 13.64
N PHE A 79 -10.93 -5.34 13.96
CA PHE A 79 -11.40 -5.94 15.21
C PHE A 79 -10.87 -5.22 16.43
N PHE A 80 -9.57 -4.89 16.44
CA PHE A 80 -8.96 -4.13 17.54
C PHE A 80 -9.63 -2.76 17.73
N ILE A 81 -9.91 -2.04 16.64
CA ILE A 81 -10.53 -0.72 16.71
C ILE A 81 -12.01 -0.83 17.10
N MET A 82 -12.73 -1.82 16.59
CA MET A 82 -14.12 -2.08 17.01
C MET A 82 -14.21 -2.40 18.50
N LEU A 83 -13.32 -3.27 19.01
CA LEU A 83 -13.25 -3.59 20.43
C LEU A 83 -12.98 -2.32 21.26
N TYR A 84 -12.03 -1.52 20.82
CA TYR A 84 -11.66 -0.28 21.48
C TYR A 84 -12.83 0.73 21.52
N PHE A 85 -13.60 0.85 20.44
CA PHE A 85 -14.77 1.73 20.37
C PHE A 85 -15.95 1.23 21.23
N ILE A 86 -16.09 -0.08 21.40
CA ILE A 86 -17.10 -0.69 22.28
C ILE A 86 -16.77 -0.44 23.76
N LEU A 87 -15.49 -0.46 24.12
CA LEU A 87 -15.05 -0.31 25.51
C LEU A 87 -15.26 1.11 26.04
N GLU A 88 -14.96 2.14 25.26
CA GLU A 88 -15.18 3.53 25.68
C GLU A 88 -15.26 4.48 24.49
N ARG A 89 -16.37 5.19 24.35
CA ARG A 89 -16.55 6.22 23.30
C ARG A 89 -16.27 7.61 23.87
N SER A 90 -15.10 8.16 23.58
CA SER A 90 -14.68 9.51 23.95
C SER A 90 -13.84 10.15 22.85
N ASP A 91 -13.61 11.46 22.93
CA ASP A 91 -12.70 12.15 22.00
C ASP A 91 -11.25 11.64 22.16
N VAL A 92 -10.87 11.26 23.38
CA VAL A 92 -9.59 10.60 23.66
C VAL A 92 -9.51 9.31 22.88
N SER A 93 -10.56 8.49 22.96
CA SER A 93 -10.55 7.17 22.38
C SER A 93 -10.52 7.24 20.85
N SER A 94 -11.32 8.13 20.28
CA SER A 94 -11.31 8.38 18.85
C SER A 94 -9.94 8.87 18.35
N THR A 95 -9.28 9.77 19.10
CA THR A 95 -7.93 10.27 18.77
C THR A 95 -6.88 9.16 18.82
N VAL A 96 -6.87 8.34 19.87
CA VAL A 96 -5.95 7.21 20.01
C VAL A 96 -6.14 6.21 18.86
N SER A 97 -7.39 5.93 18.50
CA SER A 97 -7.72 5.04 17.37
C SER A 97 -7.18 5.58 16.05
N ILE A 98 -7.37 6.88 15.78
CA ILE A 98 -6.84 7.53 14.58
C ILE A 98 -5.31 7.44 14.53
N ILE A 99 -4.62 7.76 15.64
CA ILE A 99 -3.16 7.65 15.73
C ILE A 99 -2.71 6.22 15.46
N PHE A 100 -3.39 5.22 16.02
CA PHE A 100 -3.05 3.81 15.81
C PHE A 100 -3.20 3.39 14.34
N VAL A 101 -4.29 3.81 13.67
CA VAL A 101 -4.48 3.54 12.23
C VAL A 101 -3.40 4.24 11.39
N MET A 102 -3.07 5.50 11.70
CA MET A 102 -2.03 6.23 11.00
C MET A 102 -0.64 5.59 11.20
N LEU A 103 -0.32 5.15 12.41
CA LEU A 103 0.91 4.40 12.70
C LEU A 103 0.95 3.08 11.92
N PHE A 104 -0.17 2.38 11.80
CA PHE A 104 -0.24 1.16 11.00
C PHE A 104 0.08 1.43 9.52
N ILE A 105 -0.50 2.48 8.94
CA ILE A 105 -0.23 2.88 7.55
C ILE A 105 1.24 3.31 7.40
N LEU A 106 1.77 4.08 8.35
CA LEU A 106 3.17 4.51 8.38
C LEU A 106 4.13 3.30 8.39
N ILE A 107 3.91 2.34 9.30
CA ILE A 107 4.70 1.11 9.42
C ILE A 107 4.63 0.31 8.12
N TYR A 108 3.46 0.21 7.48
CA TYR A 108 3.31 -0.46 6.20
C TYR A 108 4.22 0.14 5.12
N PHE A 109 4.20 1.46 4.94
CA PHE A 109 5.02 2.13 3.92
C PHE A 109 6.51 2.13 4.26
N VAL A 110 6.88 2.29 5.54
CA VAL A 110 8.27 2.17 5.99
C VAL A 110 8.80 0.76 5.73
N ASN A 111 8.04 -0.28 6.09
CA ASN A 111 8.43 -1.66 5.79
C ASN A 111 8.58 -1.89 4.28
N ARG A 112 7.67 -1.35 3.46
CA ARG A 112 7.77 -1.47 2.00
C ARG A 112 9.04 -0.81 1.46
N LEU A 113 9.37 0.39 1.94
CA LEU A 113 10.58 1.12 1.58
C LEU A 113 11.85 0.37 2.01
N ILE A 114 11.89 -0.18 3.23
CA ILE A 114 13.01 -0.99 3.71
C ILE A 114 13.21 -2.23 2.83
N GLN A 115 12.13 -2.90 2.44
CA GLN A 115 12.22 -4.09 1.57
C GLN A 115 12.78 -3.75 0.19
N GLU A 116 12.35 -2.63 -0.42
CA GLU A 116 12.90 -2.21 -1.72
C GLU A 116 14.39 -1.84 -1.64
N ILE A 117 14.80 -1.14 -0.57
CA ILE A 117 16.22 -0.82 -0.37
C ILE A 117 17.03 -2.11 -0.19
N ARG A 118 16.56 -3.01 0.69
CA ARG A 118 17.29 -4.21 1.07
C ARG A 118 17.43 -5.21 -0.07
N ILE A 119 16.38 -5.37 -0.89
CA ILE A 119 16.32 -6.37 -1.96
C ILE A 119 16.73 -5.81 -3.32
N ASP A 120 16.30 -4.58 -3.66
CA ASP A 120 16.50 -4.02 -5.01
C ASP A 120 17.57 -2.92 -5.05
N GLY A 121 18.08 -2.47 -3.90
CA GLY A 121 19.02 -1.35 -3.82
C GLY A 121 18.42 -0.06 -4.39
N LYS A 122 17.09 0.04 -4.36
CA LYS A 122 16.32 1.13 -4.96
C LYS A 122 15.32 1.67 -3.95
N LEU A 123 15.05 2.96 -4.05
CA LEU A 123 14.08 3.66 -3.23
C LEU A 123 12.98 4.26 -4.11
N THR A 124 11.73 3.87 -3.87
CA THR A 124 10.57 4.52 -4.48
C THR A 124 10.27 5.85 -3.80
N LEU A 125 10.33 6.94 -4.57
CA LEU A 125 10.33 8.30 -4.02
C LEU A 125 9.00 8.75 -3.43
N PHE A 126 7.86 8.31 -3.99
CA PHE A 126 6.56 8.77 -3.49
C PHE A 126 6.23 8.23 -2.08
N PHE A 127 6.86 7.11 -1.66
CA PHE A 127 6.74 6.61 -0.28
C PHE A 127 7.23 7.62 0.75
N ILE A 128 8.26 8.41 0.43
CA ILE A 128 8.74 9.48 1.32
C ILE A 128 7.62 10.50 1.57
N GLY A 129 6.92 10.92 0.51
CA GLY A 129 5.80 11.86 0.63
C GLY A 129 4.68 11.31 1.50
N ILE A 130 4.33 10.03 1.33
CA ILE A 130 3.32 9.36 2.16
C ILE A 130 3.76 9.28 3.63
N ILE A 131 5.01 8.89 3.89
CA ILE A 131 5.55 8.79 5.26
C ILE A 131 5.48 10.16 5.96
N ILE A 132 5.88 11.24 5.28
CA ILE A 132 5.80 12.60 5.84
C ILE A 132 4.34 12.99 6.10
N LEU A 133 3.42 12.67 5.16
CA LEU A 133 2.00 12.96 5.31
C LEU A 133 1.42 12.30 6.57
N TYR A 134 1.61 11.00 6.77
CA TYR A 134 1.08 10.29 7.93
C TYR A 134 1.76 10.68 9.24
N PHE A 135 3.07 10.94 9.22
CA PHE A 135 3.77 11.46 10.39
C PHE A 135 3.22 12.83 10.81
N SER A 136 2.99 13.73 9.85
CA SER A 136 2.36 15.03 10.11
C SER A 136 0.90 14.90 10.60
N GLY A 137 0.17 13.89 10.11
CA GLY A 137 -1.18 13.55 10.56
C GLY A 137 -1.24 13.13 12.02
N ILE A 138 -0.29 12.30 12.47
CA ILE A 138 -0.17 11.86 13.87
C ILE A 138 0.07 13.05 14.80
N ILE A 139 1.02 13.92 14.44
CA ILE A 139 1.32 15.15 15.20
C ILE A 139 0.06 16.02 15.30
N PHE A 140 -0.68 16.14 14.20
CA PHE A 140 -1.90 16.93 14.18
C PHE A 140 -3.02 16.31 15.02
N ALA A 141 -3.20 15.00 14.99
CA ALA A 141 -4.19 14.31 15.83
C ALA A 141 -3.88 14.52 17.32
N TYR A 142 -2.61 14.47 17.71
CA TYR A 142 -2.17 14.82 19.06
C TYR A 142 -2.52 16.26 19.42
N TYR A 143 -2.14 17.24 18.60
CA TYR A 143 -2.44 18.65 18.88
C TYR A 143 -3.93 18.96 18.88
N TYR A 144 -4.73 18.30 18.03
CA TYR A 144 -6.18 18.46 18.02
C TYR A 144 -6.80 18.13 19.38
N TYR A 145 -6.29 17.09 20.03
CA TYR A 145 -6.76 16.69 21.35
C TYR A 145 -6.21 17.58 22.48
N THR A 146 -4.92 17.96 22.42
CA THR A 146 -4.29 18.71 23.52
C THR A 146 -4.56 20.21 23.48
N ASP A 147 -4.59 20.82 22.30
CA ASP A 147 -4.74 22.27 22.12
C ASP A 147 -5.32 22.63 20.73
N ILE A 148 -6.63 22.83 20.70
CA ILE A 148 -7.36 23.21 19.48
C ILE A 148 -6.94 24.57 18.92
N VAL A 149 -6.41 25.48 19.75
CA VAL A 149 -5.97 26.82 19.33
C VAL A 149 -4.71 26.71 18.48
N ILE A 150 -3.78 25.81 18.85
CA ILE A 150 -2.60 25.50 18.03
C ILE A 150 -3.04 24.97 16.66
N VAL A 151 -4.04 24.08 16.62
CA VAL A 151 -4.59 23.55 15.36
C VAL A 151 -5.15 24.66 14.46
N GLN A 152 -5.89 25.61 15.02
CA GLN A 152 -6.44 26.74 14.26
C GLN A 152 -5.33 27.65 13.72
N LYS A 153 -4.32 27.95 14.52
CA LYS A 153 -3.17 28.78 14.13
C LYS A 153 -2.29 28.09 13.07
N THR A 154 -2.14 26.77 13.14
CA THR A 154 -1.31 25.98 12.22
C THR A 154 -2.07 25.45 11.00
N PHE A 155 -3.37 25.73 10.87
CA PHE A 155 -4.20 25.25 9.76
C PHE A 155 -3.64 25.63 8.38
N THR A 156 -3.31 26.91 8.18
CA THR A 156 -2.79 27.40 6.89
C THR A 156 -1.45 26.76 6.50
N PRO A 157 -0.40 26.76 7.35
CA PRO A 157 0.86 26.12 7.01
C PRO A 157 0.72 24.60 6.82
N LYS A 158 -0.15 23.92 7.59
CA LYS A 158 -0.46 22.50 7.39
C LYS A 158 -1.03 22.26 5.99
N LEU A 159 -1.97 23.09 5.56
CA LEU A 159 -2.62 22.94 4.27
C LEU A 159 -1.62 23.15 3.12
N ILE A 160 -0.71 24.12 3.24
CA ILE A 160 0.40 24.33 2.30
C ILE A 160 1.33 23.10 2.25
N LEU A 161 1.71 22.55 3.42
CA LEU A 161 2.52 21.35 3.50
C LEU A 161 1.86 20.17 2.76
N TYR A 162 0.57 19.94 2.99
CA TYR A 162 -0.14 18.83 2.36
C TYR A 162 -0.25 19.03 0.83
N ILE A 163 -0.57 20.24 0.35
CA ILE A 163 -0.56 20.54 -1.09
C ILE A 163 0.81 20.21 -1.69
N SER A 164 1.88 20.65 -1.03
CA SER A 164 3.25 20.46 -1.50
C SER A 164 3.61 18.98 -1.60
N ILE A 165 3.21 18.18 -0.61
CA ILE A 165 3.41 16.72 -0.59
C ILE A 165 2.60 16.04 -1.71
N TYR A 166 1.33 16.41 -1.90
CA TYR A 166 0.50 15.82 -2.95
C TYR A 166 1.00 16.16 -4.35
N TRP A 167 1.48 17.38 -4.56
CA TRP A 167 2.16 17.76 -5.79
C TRP A 167 3.44 16.96 -5.98
N TYR A 168 4.29 16.84 -4.96
CA TYR A 168 5.48 15.99 -5.00
C TYR A 168 5.13 14.55 -5.41
N ILE A 169 4.14 13.92 -4.76
CA ILE A 169 3.66 12.56 -5.09
C ILE A 169 3.19 12.50 -6.55
N THR A 170 2.48 13.52 -7.03
CA THR A 170 1.99 13.60 -8.41
C THR A 170 3.12 13.70 -9.42
N PHE A 171 4.09 14.60 -9.18
CA PHE A 171 5.21 14.83 -10.09
C PHE A 171 6.15 13.63 -10.16
N VAL A 172 6.43 13.02 -9.02
CA VAL A 172 7.27 11.82 -8.92
C VAL A 172 6.56 10.62 -9.55
N GLY A 173 5.29 10.39 -9.20
CA GLY A 173 4.49 9.27 -9.69
C GLY A 173 4.93 7.90 -9.16
N PRO A 174 4.27 6.81 -9.60
CA PRO A 174 4.52 5.45 -9.10
C PRO A 174 5.87 4.86 -9.55
N ASP A 175 6.40 5.29 -10.69
CA ASP A 175 7.49 4.59 -11.38
C ASP A 175 8.88 5.12 -11.02
N LYS A 176 8.96 6.28 -10.36
CA LYS A 176 10.24 6.94 -10.10
C LYS A 176 10.93 6.31 -8.89
N LYS A 177 12.01 5.58 -9.18
CA LYS A 177 12.94 5.01 -8.20
C LYS A 177 14.34 5.63 -8.34
N VAL A 178 15.08 5.65 -7.23
CA VAL A 178 16.48 6.11 -7.19
C VAL A 178 17.35 5.01 -6.62
N ASN A 179 18.57 4.84 -7.13
CA ASN A 179 19.51 3.89 -6.56
C ASN A 179 19.90 4.33 -5.15
N PHE A 180 19.79 3.41 -4.20
CA PHE A 180 20.07 3.62 -2.79
C PHE A 180 20.73 2.36 -2.23
N THR A 181 22.06 2.37 -2.18
CA THR A 181 22.88 1.19 -1.84
C THR A 181 23.09 1.01 -0.34
N PHE A 182 22.75 2.00 0.48
CA PHE A 182 22.87 1.88 1.93
C PHE A 182 21.82 0.91 2.48
N GLY A 183 22.26 -0.19 3.11
CA GLY A 183 21.38 -1.26 3.58
C GLY A 183 20.91 -2.24 2.50
N TYR A 184 21.41 -2.09 1.27
CA TYR A 184 21.22 -3.06 0.19
C TYR A 184 22.04 -4.32 0.46
N ASP A 185 21.41 -5.49 0.34
CA ASP A 185 22.06 -6.78 0.52
C ASP A 185 21.70 -7.70 -0.66
N PRO A 186 22.56 -7.78 -1.70
CA PRO A 186 22.30 -8.60 -2.89
C PRO A 186 22.18 -10.09 -2.56
N SER A 187 22.81 -10.56 -1.49
CA SER A 187 22.80 -11.97 -1.09
C SER A 187 21.40 -12.48 -0.77
N ILE A 188 20.48 -11.59 -0.38
CA ILE A 188 19.09 -11.94 -0.11
C ILE A 188 18.38 -12.31 -1.40
N LYS A 189 18.58 -11.52 -2.46
CA LYS A 189 17.98 -11.80 -3.76
C LYS A 189 18.56 -13.08 -4.36
N GLU A 190 19.88 -13.27 -4.24
CA GLU A 190 20.55 -14.51 -4.65
C GLU A 190 20.00 -15.72 -3.89
N LYS A 191 19.86 -15.63 -2.56
CA LYS A 191 19.26 -16.69 -1.75
C LYS A 191 17.84 -17.02 -2.19
N MET A 192 17.01 -16.01 -2.43
CA MET A 192 15.63 -16.20 -2.91
C MET A 192 15.58 -16.86 -4.29
N ALA A 193 16.49 -16.51 -5.20
CA ALA A 193 16.57 -17.15 -6.52
C ALA A 193 17.06 -18.61 -6.41
N ASN A 194 18.07 -18.86 -5.57
CA ASN A 194 18.62 -20.18 -5.32
C ASN A 194 17.61 -21.12 -4.64
N GLU A 195 16.80 -20.62 -3.70
CA GLU A 195 15.69 -21.37 -3.09
C GLU A 195 14.67 -21.86 -4.13
N LEU A 196 14.58 -21.20 -5.28
CA LEU A 196 13.68 -21.53 -6.37
C LEU A 196 14.36 -22.30 -7.50
N GLU A 197 15.66 -22.60 -7.37
CA GLU A 197 16.48 -23.24 -8.40
C GLU A 197 16.48 -22.47 -9.73
N ILE A 198 16.47 -21.13 -9.70
CA ILE A 198 16.52 -20.29 -10.90
C ILE A 198 17.62 -19.24 -10.85
N HIS A 199 18.04 -18.75 -12.02
CA HIS A 199 19.00 -17.66 -12.11
C HIS A 199 18.41 -16.33 -11.63
N VAL A 200 19.24 -15.49 -10.99
CA VAL A 200 18.84 -14.15 -10.49
C VAL A 200 18.22 -13.30 -11.60
N ASN A 201 18.75 -13.36 -12.82
CA ASN A 201 18.18 -12.62 -13.97
C ASN A 201 16.75 -13.09 -14.31
N GLU A 202 16.45 -14.39 -14.22
CA GLU A 202 15.10 -14.91 -14.43
C GLU A 202 14.17 -14.47 -13.28
N TYR A 203 14.66 -14.51 -12.04
CA TYR A 203 13.93 -14.00 -10.88
C TYR A 203 13.57 -12.52 -11.01
N ASP A 204 14.51 -11.68 -11.45
CA ASP A 204 14.30 -10.26 -11.70
C ASP A 204 13.25 -10.01 -12.79
N GLN A 205 13.27 -10.76 -13.89
CA GLN A 205 12.25 -10.67 -14.93
C GLN A 205 10.83 -10.95 -14.40
N TYR A 206 10.69 -11.92 -13.48
CA TYR A 206 9.39 -12.17 -12.85
C TYR A 206 8.97 -11.05 -11.88
N LEU A 207 9.91 -10.50 -11.11
CA LEU A 207 9.64 -9.36 -10.23
C LEU A 207 9.22 -8.12 -11.01
N GLU A 208 9.85 -7.85 -12.16
CA GLU A 208 9.51 -6.75 -13.06
C GLU A 208 8.10 -6.89 -13.65
N LYS A 209 7.66 -8.12 -13.92
CA LYS A 209 6.26 -8.44 -14.28
C LYS A 209 5.29 -8.37 -13.10
N GLY A 210 5.77 -7.97 -11.92
CA GLY A 210 4.95 -7.77 -10.72
C GLY A 210 4.61 -9.06 -9.97
N LEU A 211 5.23 -10.20 -10.28
CA LEU A 211 5.03 -11.43 -9.52
C LEU A 211 5.63 -11.29 -8.12
N SER A 212 4.94 -11.86 -7.14
CA SER A 212 5.45 -12.05 -5.78
C SER A 212 6.32 -13.31 -5.71
N HIS A 213 7.23 -13.39 -4.75
CA HIS A 213 8.04 -14.59 -4.53
C HIS A 213 7.19 -15.88 -4.46
N ARG A 214 6.01 -15.83 -3.83
CA ARG A 214 5.08 -16.97 -3.77
C ARG A 214 4.45 -17.32 -5.11
N GLU A 215 4.13 -16.32 -5.93
CA GLU A 215 3.65 -16.55 -7.30
C GLU A 215 4.77 -17.14 -8.16
N ILE A 216 6.01 -16.69 -8.00
CA ILE A 216 7.18 -17.27 -8.68
C ILE A 216 7.38 -18.73 -8.24
N GLN A 217 7.30 -19.03 -6.93
CA GLN A 217 7.32 -20.41 -6.41
C GLN A 217 6.28 -21.30 -7.11
N ILE A 218 5.03 -20.83 -7.18
CA ILE A 218 3.95 -21.58 -7.81
C ILE A 218 4.20 -21.72 -9.32
N PHE A 219 4.65 -20.66 -9.98
CA PHE A 219 4.98 -20.68 -11.41
C PHE A 219 6.09 -21.68 -11.73
N GLN A 220 7.15 -21.74 -10.92
CA GLN A 220 8.23 -22.73 -11.09
C GLN A 220 7.73 -24.17 -10.93
N LEU A 221 6.82 -24.42 -9.98
CA LEU A 221 6.19 -25.74 -9.86
C LEU A 221 5.24 -26.05 -11.03
N MET A 222 4.62 -25.03 -11.63
CA MET A 222 3.84 -25.19 -12.86
C MET A 222 4.72 -25.51 -14.07
N LYS A 223 5.90 -24.89 -14.19
CA LYS A 223 6.91 -25.22 -15.23
C LYS A 223 7.26 -26.72 -15.17
N LYS A 224 7.51 -27.23 -13.96
CA LYS A 224 7.76 -28.65 -13.66
C LYS A 224 6.55 -29.59 -13.89
N GLY A 225 5.42 -29.07 -14.38
CA GLY A 225 4.25 -29.87 -14.75
C GLY A 225 3.34 -30.31 -13.59
N LEU A 226 3.56 -29.81 -12.36
CA LEU A 226 2.76 -30.22 -11.20
C LEU A 226 1.30 -29.71 -11.30
N SER A 227 0.37 -30.54 -10.84
CA SER A 227 -1.03 -30.18 -10.67
C SER A 227 -1.24 -29.24 -9.47
N ASN A 228 -2.35 -28.51 -9.44
CA ASN A 228 -2.68 -27.60 -8.33
C ASN A 228 -2.71 -28.31 -6.97
N LYS A 229 -3.07 -29.61 -6.94
CA LYS A 229 -3.09 -30.42 -5.71
C LYS A 229 -1.67 -30.75 -5.24
N GLU A 230 -0.77 -31.10 -6.17
CA GLU A 230 0.64 -31.37 -5.84
C GLU A 230 1.36 -30.11 -5.40
N ILE A 231 1.11 -28.98 -6.09
CA ILE A 231 1.62 -27.66 -5.69
C ILE A 231 1.15 -27.32 -4.26
N ALA A 232 -0.15 -27.49 -3.98
CA ALA A 232 -0.73 -27.24 -2.67
C ALA A 232 -0.05 -28.08 -1.57
N ASN A 233 0.14 -29.37 -1.82
CA ASN A 233 0.83 -30.28 -0.91
C ASN A 233 2.30 -29.87 -0.69
N LYS A 234 3.04 -29.62 -1.77
CA LYS A 234 4.47 -29.28 -1.70
C LYS A 234 4.72 -27.95 -0.99
N LEU A 235 3.78 -27.02 -1.10
CA LEU A 235 3.87 -25.70 -0.52
C LEU A 235 3.11 -25.56 0.83
N ASN A 236 2.54 -26.66 1.33
CA ASN A 236 1.72 -26.75 2.55
C ASN A 236 0.64 -25.66 2.65
N ILE A 237 -0.16 -25.50 1.57
CA ILE A 237 -1.29 -24.56 1.49
C ILE A 237 -2.50 -25.22 0.84
N GLU A 238 -3.67 -24.59 0.95
CA GLU A 238 -4.86 -25.10 0.28
C GLU A 238 -4.79 -24.96 -1.25
N LYS A 239 -5.40 -25.91 -1.96
CA LYS A 239 -5.57 -25.86 -3.42
C LYS A 239 -6.22 -24.54 -3.88
N ARG A 240 -7.22 -24.05 -3.14
CA ARG A 240 -7.89 -22.78 -3.44
C ARG A 240 -6.94 -21.58 -3.35
N THR A 241 -5.97 -21.62 -2.45
CA THR A 241 -4.92 -20.60 -2.33
C THR A 241 -4.02 -20.61 -3.56
N VAL A 242 -3.62 -21.80 -4.04
CA VAL A 242 -2.87 -21.94 -5.30
C VAL A 242 -3.66 -21.33 -6.48
N GLU A 243 -4.94 -21.67 -6.60
CA GLU A 243 -5.81 -21.12 -7.67
C GLU A 243 -5.95 -19.60 -7.59
N THR A 244 -5.96 -19.04 -6.38
CA THR A 244 -5.99 -17.58 -6.16
C THR A 244 -4.70 -16.93 -6.66
N HIS A 245 -3.53 -17.49 -6.33
CA HIS A 245 -2.25 -17.01 -6.86
C HIS A 245 -2.17 -17.14 -8.38
N MET A 246 -2.65 -18.25 -8.96
CA MET A 246 -2.70 -18.42 -10.41
C MET A 246 -3.61 -17.39 -11.10
N ARG A 247 -4.76 -17.05 -10.51
CA ARG A 247 -5.61 -15.96 -11.03
C ARG A 247 -4.88 -14.62 -11.03
N ASN A 248 -4.16 -14.31 -9.95
CA ASN A 248 -3.38 -13.08 -9.87
C ASN A 248 -2.26 -13.05 -10.92
N MET A 249 -1.54 -14.16 -11.09
CA MET A 249 -0.53 -14.30 -12.15
C MET A 249 -1.12 -14.12 -13.54
N LYS A 250 -2.28 -14.73 -13.83
CA LYS A 250 -2.99 -14.58 -15.10
C LYS A 250 -3.19 -13.10 -15.46
N VAL A 251 -3.65 -12.31 -14.49
CA VAL A 251 -3.84 -10.86 -14.66
C VAL A 251 -2.51 -10.15 -14.88
N LYS A 252 -1.47 -10.48 -14.11
CA LYS A 252 -0.13 -9.87 -14.22
C LYS A 252 0.57 -10.15 -15.54
N PHE A 253 0.40 -11.35 -16.10
CA PHE A 253 0.91 -11.71 -17.42
C PHE A 253 0.03 -11.21 -18.57
N GLY A 254 -1.18 -10.69 -18.30
CA GLY A 254 -2.11 -10.24 -19.33
C GLY A 254 -2.79 -11.37 -20.11
N PHE A 255 -2.88 -12.57 -19.53
CA PHE A 255 -3.54 -13.71 -20.17
C PHE A 255 -5.06 -13.67 -19.97
N ASN A 256 -5.79 -14.16 -20.96
CA ASN A 256 -7.25 -14.20 -20.92
C ASN A 256 -7.75 -15.44 -20.19
N SER A 257 -7.05 -16.57 -20.33
CA SER A 257 -7.43 -17.86 -19.76
C SER A 257 -6.38 -18.45 -18.80
N MET A 258 -6.82 -19.37 -17.94
CA MET A 258 -5.92 -20.14 -17.07
C MET A 258 -5.08 -21.14 -17.89
N THR A 259 -5.62 -21.60 -19.01
CA THR A 259 -4.96 -22.50 -19.96
C THR A 259 -3.74 -21.82 -20.57
N GLU A 260 -3.88 -20.58 -21.06
CA GLU A 260 -2.74 -19.77 -21.56
C GLU A 260 -1.60 -19.67 -20.53
N LEU A 261 -1.92 -19.40 -19.26
CA LEU A 261 -0.90 -19.32 -18.21
C LEU A 261 -0.16 -20.66 -18.02
N ARG A 262 -0.88 -21.78 -18.08
CA ARG A 262 -0.29 -23.13 -17.95
C ARG A 262 0.54 -23.52 -19.16
N ASP A 263 0.06 -23.21 -20.35
CA ASP A 263 0.78 -23.49 -21.60
C ASP A 263 2.06 -22.65 -21.67
N PHE A 264 1.98 -21.38 -21.25
CA PHE A 264 3.14 -20.50 -21.12
C PHE A 264 4.17 -21.05 -20.12
N ALA A 265 3.73 -21.54 -18.96
CA ALA A 265 4.63 -22.14 -17.97
C ALA A 265 5.35 -23.38 -18.55
N LYS A 266 4.62 -24.30 -19.19
CA LYS A 266 5.21 -25.50 -19.81
C LYS A 266 6.23 -25.15 -20.90
N LYS A 267 5.86 -24.24 -21.80
CA LYS A 267 6.76 -23.80 -22.90
C LYS A 267 8.02 -23.12 -22.37
N SER A 268 7.93 -22.42 -21.25
CA SER A 268 9.08 -21.77 -20.61
C SER A 268 10.03 -22.77 -19.95
N ASP A 269 9.59 -23.99 -19.66
CA ASP A 269 10.45 -25.07 -19.15
C ASP A 269 11.27 -25.70 -20.28
N GLU A 270 10.64 -25.92 -21.44
CA GLU A 270 11.29 -26.49 -22.63
C GLU A 270 12.45 -25.63 -23.14
N ILE A 271 12.32 -24.30 -23.11
CA ILE A 271 13.37 -23.36 -23.55
C ILE A 271 14.60 -23.38 -22.63
N SER A 272 14.44 -23.70 -21.34
CA SER A 272 15.55 -23.82 -20.39
C SER A 272 16.35 -25.12 -20.50
N VAL A 273 15.89 -26.08 -21.31
CA VAL A 273 16.51 -27.42 -21.48
C VAL A 273 17.14 -27.58 -22.88
N SER A 274 17.14 -26.51 -23.69
CA SER A 274 17.75 -26.44 -25.03
C SER A 274 18.87 -25.41 -25.11
#